data_AF-A0A9P7JUR5-F1
#
_entry.id   AF-A0A9P7JUR5-F1
#
_cell.length_a   1.000
_cell.length_b   1.000
_cell.length_c   1.000
_cell.angle_alpha   90.00
_cell.angle_beta   90.00
_cell.angle_gamma   90.00
#
_symmetry.space_group_name_H-M   'P 1'
#
loop_
_entity.id
_entity.type
_entity.pdbx_description
1 polymer ?
#
loop_
_entity_poly.entity_id
_entity_poly.type
_entity_poly.pdbx_seq_one_letter_code
_entity_poly.pdbx_strand_id
1 'polypeptide(L)'
;MIRRHKNTPKQQAGTELTGEAQKTGGPLSPRAAPITAQYQHFIPRFILRRFQVGPVKSKTERQKEFRRTGVDPEYVHYYDIATGSLDIRPIGKVYGVPNIYQDVRNTYDINKVEEKLADLERDAASIITDLHKALPQGTFTLKRRSLEFLRKFLFIMHYRNASYSGTYFQADHPDNASSRQWIESFMKAKSIHSAVGVWLHFLEYYLDSSHSDIMQDAAKVVEKYGEERLQNMLTESHIPPDLEHFPAYTYHTHANNYFFSIWEAAEGEEFILTQEAFGLWEGLADGQPDLHRIFIVSPRIALILCNTVLRPEMTAIAFLMGVSLRSSLLNVDPAPPTPIYASGPIARADRKSATSLARYRSSQTAANDSFVFKIAKLSRRQTSELNSVLLVNVKPTGSLTFLSRGSMLRTARAFRSFPANFIAGKLLIPLIAQLTDTMETEVSPLRQSPVAVFDQDIDAPTLVTPTPVAPTLVDQSPAAVLNQDVDAPTLVGIVLYGLFSGLASLVYFAIHGIFIALVLYLGIAKLVSLVT
;
A
#
# COMPACT_ATOMS: atom_id res chain seq x y z
N MET A 1 -38.15 -4.48 38.54
CA MET A 1 -38.10 -3.78 39.86
C MET A 1 -37.25 -2.52 39.75
N ILE A 2 -37.51 -1.50 40.57
CA ILE A 2 -36.89 -0.16 40.44
C ILE A 2 -36.08 0.21 41.70
N ARG A 3 -34.83 0.65 41.52
CA ARG A 3 -34.08 1.54 42.43
C ARG A 3 -33.27 2.48 41.52
N ARG A 4 -33.62 3.76 41.33
CA ARG A 4 -33.59 4.91 42.28
C ARG A 4 -32.23 5.07 42.96
N HIS A 5 -31.33 5.82 42.32
CA HIS A 5 -30.31 6.59 43.05
C HIS A 5 -30.98 7.75 43.83
N LYS A 6 -30.41 8.12 44.97
CA LYS A 6 -30.82 9.30 45.76
C LYS A 6 -29.86 10.45 45.49
N ASN A 7 -30.39 11.63 45.16
CA ASN A 7 -29.69 12.88 45.42
C ASN A 7 -29.88 13.29 46.88
N THR A 8 -28.97 14.08 47.44
CA THR A 8 -29.13 14.70 48.76
C THR A 8 -28.52 16.12 48.70
N PRO A 9 -29.30 17.17 49.02
CA PRO A 9 -28.83 18.54 48.92
C PRO A 9 -27.99 18.96 50.15
N LYS A 10 -27.28 20.09 50.03
CA LYS A 10 -26.82 20.89 51.18
C LYS A 10 -27.42 22.30 51.12
N GLN A 11 -27.46 22.95 52.27
CA GLN A 11 -28.39 24.04 52.60
C GLN A 11 -27.87 25.43 52.20
N GLN A 12 -28.81 26.40 52.18
CA GLN A 12 -28.54 27.83 52.07
C GLN A 12 -28.56 28.52 53.43
N ALA A 13 -27.74 29.57 53.55
CA ALA A 13 -27.96 30.81 54.31
C ALA A 13 -27.22 31.91 53.48
N GLY A 14 -27.59 33.19 53.44
CA GLY A 14 -28.43 33.96 54.34
C GLY A 14 -27.53 34.87 55.20
N THR A 15 -27.34 36.17 54.91
CA THR A 15 -27.86 36.94 53.75
C THR A 15 -26.75 37.85 53.13
N GLU A 16 -26.76 39.17 52.89
CA GLU A 16 -27.69 40.32 53.12
C GLU A 16 -27.57 41.37 51.97
N LEU A 17 -27.37 42.67 52.25
CA LEU A 17 -27.53 43.79 51.30
C LEU A 17 -26.28 44.67 51.15
N THR A 18 -25.98 45.12 49.92
CA THR A 18 -25.89 46.54 49.46
C THR A 18 -24.97 46.71 48.23
N GLY A 19 -25.21 47.75 47.42
CA GLY A 19 -24.27 48.28 46.43
C GLY A 19 -24.63 48.03 44.95
N GLU A 20 -25.31 48.99 44.32
CA GLU A 20 -25.52 48.99 42.87
C GLU A 20 -24.26 49.45 42.11
N ALA A 21 -23.86 48.70 41.08
CA ALA A 21 -22.82 49.12 40.13
C ALA A 21 -23.07 48.50 38.75
N GLN A 22 -23.83 49.21 37.90
CA GLN A 22 -24.33 48.70 36.61
C GLN A 22 -23.23 48.60 35.55
N LYS A 23 -22.47 47.49 35.54
CA LYS A 23 -21.51 47.16 34.47
C LYS A 23 -22.12 46.23 33.44
N THR A 24 -22.28 46.72 32.21
CA THR A 24 -22.73 45.97 31.03
C THR A 24 -21.65 45.02 30.51
N GLY A 25 -21.38 43.95 31.25
CA GLY A 25 -20.53 42.85 30.81
C GLY A 25 -21.30 41.90 29.87
N GLY A 26 -21.14 42.08 28.56
CA GLY A 26 -21.59 41.08 27.59
C GLY A 26 -20.85 39.75 27.80
N PRO A 27 -21.47 38.59 27.48
CA PRO A 27 -20.84 37.29 27.68
C PRO A 27 -19.55 37.19 26.88
N LEU A 28 -18.41 37.05 27.57
CA LEU A 28 -17.12 36.79 26.95
C LEU A 28 -17.21 35.48 26.17
N SER A 29 -17.09 35.58 24.84
CA SER A 29 -17.04 34.41 23.96
C SER A 29 -15.95 33.46 24.45
N PRO A 30 -16.21 32.15 24.56
CA PRO A 30 -15.25 31.20 25.10
C PRO A 30 -13.99 31.22 24.24
N ARG A 31 -12.92 31.79 24.79
CA ARG A 31 -11.59 31.89 24.15
C ARG A 31 -11.13 30.49 23.80
N ALA A 32 -11.24 30.13 22.52
CA ALA A 32 -10.87 28.82 22.02
C ALA A 32 -9.45 28.46 22.50
N ALA A 33 -9.29 27.27 23.06
CA ALA A 33 -7.98 26.76 23.41
C ALA A 33 -7.11 26.72 22.14
N PRO A 34 -5.82 27.10 22.21
CA PRO A 34 -4.96 27.07 21.04
C PRO A 34 -4.89 25.63 20.51
N ILE A 35 -5.27 25.44 19.24
CA ILE A 35 -5.26 24.13 18.60
C ILE A 35 -3.81 23.68 18.46
N THR A 36 -3.36 22.88 19.41
CA THR A 36 -2.01 22.28 19.41
C THR A 36 -1.89 21.38 18.19
N ALA A 37 -0.97 21.69 17.29
CA ALA A 37 -0.80 20.94 16.05
C ALA A 37 -0.49 19.45 16.33
N GLN A 38 -1.37 18.57 15.88
CA GLN A 38 -1.26 17.13 16.07
C GLN A 38 -0.46 16.53 14.92
N TYR A 39 0.69 15.93 15.23
CA TYR A 39 1.48 15.18 14.26
C TYR A 39 0.78 13.85 13.96
N GLN A 40 0.24 13.71 12.75
CA GLN A 40 -0.59 12.58 12.32
C GLN A 40 0.16 11.76 11.28
N HIS A 41 0.12 10.43 11.40
CA HIS A 41 0.91 9.52 10.56
C HIS A 41 0.20 9.20 9.25
N PHE A 42 0.91 9.32 8.12
CA PHE A 42 0.42 8.78 6.84
C PHE A 42 0.87 7.34 6.63
N ILE A 43 2.03 6.91 7.15
CA ILE A 43 2.40 5.49 7.27
C ILE A 43 2.07 4.97 8.69
N PRO A 44 1.26 3.89 8.83
CA PRO A 44 0.85 3.35 10.12
C PRO A 44 2.01 3.06 11.07
N ARG A 45 1.91 3.52 12.32
CA ARG A 45 2.94 3.24 13.34
C ARG A 45 3.10 1.74 13.62
N PHE A 46 2.09 0.91 13.33
CA PHE A 46 2.22 -0.55 13.44
C PHE A 46 3.11 -1.17 12.34
N ILE A 47 3.20 -0.53 11.17
CA ILE A 47 4.11 -0.94 10.08
C ILE A 47 5.52 -0.44 10.38
N LEU A 48 5.67 0.82 10.82
CA LEU A 48 6.98 1.37 11.22
C LEU A 48 7.67 0.51 12.30
N ARG A 49 6.89 -0.08 13.23
CA ARG A 49 7.39 -1.03 14.24
C ARG A 49 7.95 -2.34 13.67
N ARG A 50 7.65 -2.70 12.42
CA ARG A 50 8.28 -3.84 11.75
C ARG A 50 9.71 -3.53 11.29
N PHE A 51 10.07 -2.25 11.21
CA PHE A 51 11.41 -1.74 10.93
C PHE A 51 12.13 -1.25 12.21
N GLN A 52 11.61 -1.58 13.40
CA GLN A 52 12.13 -1.05 14.65
C GLN A 52 13.55 -1.57 14.93
N VAL A 53 14.46 -0.65 15.27
CA VAL A 53 15.79 -1.00 15.78
C VAL A 53 15.76 -1.26 17.30
N GLY A 54 16.64 -2.13 17.79
CA GLY A 54 16.70 -2.52 19.20
C GLY A 54 15.54 -3.44 19.65
N PRO A 55 15.40 -3.68 20.96
CA PRO A 55 14.42 -4.63 21.48
C PRO A 55 12.98 -4.15 21.30
N VAL A 56 12.11 -5.04 20.80
CA VAL A 56 10.67 -4.79 20.66
C VAL A 56 10.02 -4.80 22.06
N LYS A 57 9.41 -3.68 22.45
CA LYS A 57 8.82 -3.48 23.79
C LYS A 57 7.31 -3.71 23.77
N SER A 58 6.75 -4.31 24.82
CA SER A 58 5.30 -4.48 24.97
C SER A 58 4.56 -3.14 25.05
N LYS A 59 3.21 -3.14 24.92
CA LYS A 59 2.40 -1.92 25.09
C LYS A 59 2.61 -1.31 26.49
N THR A 60 2.73 -2.14 27.51
CA THR A 60 2.90 -1.73 28.92
C THR A 60 4.25 -1.08 29.17
N GLU A 61 5.34 -1.67 28.64
CA GLU A 61 6.70 -1.12 28.80
C GLU A 61 6.85 0.21 28.07
N ARG A 62 6.38 0.31 26.82
CA ARG A 62 6.38 1.57 26.06
C ARG A 62 5.59 2.65 26.78
N GLN A 63 4.41 2.33 27.32
CA GLN A 63 3.60 3.27 28.07
C GLN A 63 4.27 3.71 29.39
N LYS A 64 4.96 2.80 30.09
CA LYS A 64 5.73 3.09 31.31
C LYS A 64 6.92 4.01 31.01
N GLU A 65 7.63 3.75 29.92
CA GLU A 65 8.81 4.54 29.54
C GLU A 65 8.44 5.91 28.97
N PHE A 66 7.42 6.00 28.12
CA PHE A 66 6.88 7.29 27.66
C PHE A 66 6.43 8.18 28.83
N ARG A 67 5.79 7.61 29.86
CA ARG A 67 5.43 8.33 31.10
C ARG A 67 6.64 8.78 31.93
N ARG A 68 7.82 8.16 31.73
CA ARG A 68 9.08 8.49 32.43
C ARG A 68 9.89 9.56 31.68
N THR A 69 9.85 9.58 30.35
CA THR A 69 10.76 10.37 29.50
C THR A 69 10.08 11.41 28.62
N GLY A 70 8.77 11.30 28.37
CA GLY A 70 8.07 12.05 27.32
C GLY A 70 8.41 11.62 25.89
N VAL A 71 9.26 10.60 25.71
CA VAL A 71 9.77 10.14 24.41
C VAL A 71 9.25 8.74 24.10
N ASP A 72 8.79 8.54 22.87
CA ASP A 72 8.37 7.24 22.33
C ASP A 72 9.61 6.34 22.18
N PRO A 73 9.74 5.22 22.92
CA PRO A 73 10.98 4.45 22.98
C PRO A 73 11.12 3.46 21.82
N GLU A 74 10.55 3.80 20.66
CA GLU A 74 10.53 3.02 19.43
C GLU A 74 11.22 3.84 18.33
N TYR A 75 12.26 3.28 17.70
CA TYR A 75 13.11 3.98 16.74
C TYR A 75 13.28 3.15 15.47
N VAL A 76 13.60 3.79 14.36
CA VAL A 76 13.94 3.14 13.07
C VAL A 76 15.25 3.71 12.51
N HIS A 77 15.93 2.95 11.65
CA HIS A 77 16.89 3.56 10.73
C HIS A 77 16.14 4.46 9.74
N TYR A 78 16.67 5.66 9.53
CA TYR A 78 16.07 6.65 8.65
C TYR A 78 17.16 7.34 7.83
N TYR A 79 17.10 7.19 6.52
CA TYR A 79 17.94 7.94 5.60
C TYR A 79 17.11 9.07 4.98
N ASP A 80 17.61 10.29 5.16
CA ASP A 80 16.99 11.53 4.72
C ASP A 80 17.64 11.97 3.39
N ILE A 81 16.87 11.99 2.30
CA ILE A 81 17.42 12.20 0.95
C ILE A 81 17.88 13.65 0.77
N ALA A 82 17.23 14.60 1.44
CA ALA A 82 17.49 16.02 1.29
C ALA A 82 18.75 16.47 2.05
N THR A 83 18.97 15.93 3.26
CA THR A 83 20.19 16.20 4.05
C THR A 83 21.34 15.24 3.71
N GLY A 84 21.01 14.06 3.17
CA GLY A 84 21.96 12.96 3.00
C GLY A 84 22.38 12.29 4.31
N SER A 85 21.66 12.50 5.43
CA SER A 85 22.01 11.90 6.74
C SER A 85 21.35 10.54 6.97
N LEU A 86 22.14 9.58 7.49
CA LEU A 86 21.65 8.31 8.02
C LEU A 86 21.58 8.36 9.55
N ASP A 87 20.36 8.48 10.07
CA ASP A 87 20.08 8.64 11.48
C ASP A 87 19.30 7.44 12.08
N ILE A 88 19.17 7.43 13.41
CA ILE A 88 18.15 6.65 14.12
C ILE A 88 17.11 7.63 14.64
N ARG A 89 15.89 7.61 14.07
CA ARG A 89 14.82 8.58 14.39
C ARG A 89 13.64 7.90 15.12
N PRO A 90 12.96 8.57 16.07
CA PRO A 90 11.79 8.01 16.75
C PRO A 90 10.62 7.77 15.79
N ILE A 91 9.89 6.66 15.95
CA ILE A 91 8.71 6.33 15.14
C ILE A 91 7.66 7.44 15.20
N GLY A 92 7.46 8.04 16.39
CA GLY A 92 6.58 9.20 16.58
C GLY A 92 6.99 10.50 15.88
N LYS A 93 8.07 10.52 15.09
CA LYS A 93 8.64 11.70 14.42
C LYS A 93 9.01 11.49 12.93
N VAL A 94 8.59 10.37 12.34
CA VAL A 94 8.80 10.06 10.91
C VAL A 94 7.47 9.68 10.23
N TYR A 95 7.37 9.89 8.93
CA TYR A 95 6.20 9.55 8.08
C TYR A 95 4.84 10.06 8.59
N GLY A 96 4.83 11.29 9.08
CA GLY A 96 3.63 12.03 9.46
C GLY A 96 3.74 13.52 9.14
N VAL A 97 2.59 14.19 9.17
CA VAL A 97 2.43 15.62 8.86
C VAL A 97 1.52 16.24 9.93
N PRO A 98 1.79 17.46 10.42
CA PRO A 98 0.89 18.16 11.33
C PRO A 98 -0.48 18.42 10.69
N ASN A 99 -1.56 18.07 11.39
CA ASN A 99 -2.96 18.42 11.08
C ASN A 99 -3.50 17.93 9.71
N ILE A 100 -2.85 16.99 9.02
CA ILE A 100 -3.25 16.52 7.68
C ILE A 100 -4.68 15.97 7.61
N TYR A 101 -5.23 15.44 8.71
CA TYR A 101 -6.60 14.93 8.78
C TYR A 101 -7.58 15.84 9.54
N GLN A 102 -7.19 17.07 9.90
CA GLN A 102 -8.07 17.96 10.67
C GLN A 102 -9.17 18.57 9.80
N ASP A 103 -10.42 18.17 10.05
CA ASP A 103 -11.57 18.80 9.41
C ASP A 103 -12.07 20.01 10.22
N VAL A 104 -11.55 21.18 9.89
CA VAL A 104 -11.93 22.46 10.49
C VAL A 104 -13.42 22.84 10.29
N ARG A 105 -14.16 22.12 9.44
CA ARG A 105 -15.62 22.26 9.29
C ARG A 105 -16.37 21.54 10.41
N ASN A 106 -15.80 20.48 10.98
CA ASN A 106 -16.41 19.73 12.08
C ASN A 106 -16.04 20.35 13.43
N THR A 107 -16.75 21.41 13.81
CA THR A 107 -16.52 22.14 15.07
C THR A 107 -16.84 21.34 16.34
N TYR A 108 -17.44 20.14 16.22
CA TYR A 108 -17.66 19.22 17.35
C TYR A 108 -16.45 18.30 17.56
N ASP A 109 -15.86 17.80 16.47
CA ASP A 109 -14.70 16.90 16.49
C ASP A 109 -13.82 17.07 15.24
N ILE A 110 -12.81 17.93 15.36
CA ILE A 110 -11.84 18.18 14.29
C ILE A 110 -10.95 16.96 13.97
N ASN A 111 -10.91 15.94 14.83
CA ASN A 111 -10.01 14.79 14.74
C ASN A 111 -10.71 13.47 14.36
N LYS A 112 -12.03 13.48 14.16
CA LYS A 112 -12.89 12.36 13.73
C LYS A 112 -12.27 11.40 12.71
N VAL A 113 -11.52 11.93 11.75
CA VAL A 113 -10.84 11.15 10.69
C VAL A 113 -9.66 10.32 11.24
N GLU A 114 -8.86 10.88 12.15
CA GLU A 114 -7.76 10.19 12.83
C GLU A 114 -8.28 9.02 13.69
N GLU A 115 -9.39 9.20 14.42
CA GLU A 115 -9.96 8.12 15.26
C GLU A 115 -10.41 6.92 14.40
N LYS A 116 -11.14 7.20 13.30
CA LYS A 116 -11.54 6.19 12.31
C LYS A 116 -10.34 5.49 11.64
N LEU A 117 -9.26 6.24 11.36
CA LEU A 117 -8.03 5.66 10.83
C LEU A 117 -7.32 4.78 11.87
N ALA A 118 -7.34 5.15 13.15
CA ALA A 118 -6.76 4.34 14.22
C ALA A 118 -7.52 3.01 14.44
N ASP A 119 -8.85 3.01 14.30
CA ASP A 119 -9.67 1.79 14.25
C ASP A 119 -9.29 0.90 13.06
N LEU A 120 -9.23 1.48 11.85
CA LEU A 120 -8.84 0.78 10.63
C LEU A 120 -7.42 0.19 10.72
N GLU A 121 -6.47 0.94 11.28
CA GLU A 121 -5.08 0.51 11.49
C GLU A 121 -4.98 -0.63 12.51
N ARG A 122 -5.73 -0.59 13.62
CA ARG A 122 -5.73 -1.66 14.64
C ARG A 122 -6.10 -3.00 14.04
N ASP A 123 -7.18 -3.03 13.26
CA ASP A 123 -7.75 -4.27 12.77
C ASP A 123 -6.91 -4.82 11.58
N ALA A 124 -6.34 -3.93 10.76
CA ALA A 124 -5.32 -4.28 9.76
C ALA A 124 -4.04 -4.83 10.40
N ALA A 125 -3.60 -4.26 11.53
CA ALA A 125 -2.44 -4.73 12.28
C ALA A 125 -2.62 -6.16 12.81
N SER A 126 -3.85 -6.58 13.14
CA SER A 126 -4.14 -7.97 13.51
C SER A 126 -3.90 -8.89 12.32
N ILE A 127 -4.52 -8.61 11.16
CA ILE A 127 -4.40 -9.42 9.95
C ILE A 127 -2.94 -9.56 9.49
N ILE A 128 -2.18 -8.45 9.49
CA ILE A 128 -0.75 -8.45 9.11
C ILE A 128 0.11 -9.17 10.17
N THR A 129 -0.30 -9.17 11.43
CA THR A 129 0.37 -9.97 12.48
C THR A 129 0.13 -11.46 12.33
N ASP A 130 -1.08 -11.87 11.92
CA ASP A 130 -1.39 -13.28 11.65
C ASP A 130 -0.73 -13.77 10.36
N LEU A 131 -0.63 -12.92 9.32
CA LEU A 131 0.16 -13.23 8.13
C LEU A 131 1.65 -13.43 8.45
N HIS A 132 2.23 -12.64 9.36
CA HIS A 132 3.60 -12.85 9.83
C HIS A 132 3.80 -14.22 10.50
N LYS A 133 2.78 -14.75 11.20
CA LYS A 133 2.81 -16.11 11.79
C LYS A 133 2.68 -17.21 10.73
N ALA A 134 2.11 -16.88 9.57
CA ALA A 134 1.81 -17.80 8.47
C ALA A 134 2.97 -17.95 7.44
N LEU A 135 4.02 -17.13 7.54
CA LEU A 135 5.20 -17.21 6.67
C LEU A 135 5.82 -18.62 6.62
N PRO A 136 6.08 -19.32 7.76
CA PRO A 136 6.70 -20.65 7.73
C PRO A 136 5.86 -21.74 7.03
N GLN A 137 4.54 -21.53 6.91
CA GLN A 137 3.60 -22.46 6.28
C GLN A 137 3.43 -22.18 4.77
N GLY A 138 4.07 -21.12 4.24
CA GLY A 138 4.00 -20.74 2.82
C GLY A 138 2.60 -20.41 2.29
N THR A 139 1.59 -20.35 3.16
CA THR A 139 0.18 -20.19 2.82
C THR A 139 -0.57 -19.39 3.88
N PHE A 140 -1.56 -18.61 3.48
CA PHE A 140 -2.38 -17.80 4.38
C PHE A 140 -3.85 -17.83 3.95
N THR A 141 -4.78 -17.94 4.89
CA THR A 141 -6.22 -18.07 4.59
C THR A 141 -7.00 -16.93 5.23
N LEU A 142 -7.73 -16.16 4.41
CA LEU A 142 -8.62 -15.10 4.86
C LEU A 142 -10.08 -15.45 4.58
N LYS A 143 -10.97 -15.20 5.55
CA LYS A 143 -12.41 -15.11 5.26
C LYS A 143 -12.69 -13.87 4.42
N ARG A 144 -13.79 -13.91 3.65
CA ARG A 144 -14.28 -12.80 2.80
C ARG A 144 -14.18 -11.45 3.49
N ARG A 145 -14.76 -11.31 4.69
CA ARG A 145 -14.82 -10.02 5.39
C ARG A 145 -13.43 -9.48 5.77
N SER A 146 -12.49 -10.34 6.13
CA SER A 146 -11.10 -9.96 6.40
C SER A 146 -10.36 -9.52 5.13
N LEU A 147 -10.61 -10.17 4.00
CA LEU A 147 -10.03 -9.77 2.70
C LEU A 147 -10.66 -8.47 2.14
N GLU A 148 -11.97 -8.31 2.26
CA GLU A 148 -12.72 -7.11 1.88
C GLU A 148 -12.28 -5.89 2.72
N PHE A 149 -12.08 -6.11 4.04
CA PHE A 149 -11.49 -5.15 4.95
C PHE A 149 -10.04 -4.81 4.57
N LEU A 150 -9.20 -5.80 4.32
CA LEU A 150 -7.78 -5.58 3.97
C LEU A 150 -7.65 -4.81 2.64
N ARG A 151 -8.54 -5.05 1.66
CA ARG A 151 -8.64 -4.24 0.43
C ARG A 151 -9.06 -2.79 0.72
N LYS A 152 -10.04 -2.57 1.61
CA LYS A 152 -10.42 -1.21 2.06
C LYS A 152 -9.24 -0.51 2.75
N PHE A 153 -8.50 -1.21 3.61
CA PHE A 153 -7.28 -0.68 4.22
C PHE A 153 -6.22 -0.29 3.19
N LEU A 154 -5.88 -1.16 2.22
CA LEU A 154 -4.88 -0.83 1.20
C LEU A 154 -5.33 0.33 0.29
N PHE A 155 -6.60 0.40 -0.10
CA PHE A 155 -7.13 1.54 -0.85
C PHE A 155 -7.00 2.86 -0.06
N ILE A 156 -7.43 2.87 1.20
CA ILE A 156 -7.34 4.06 2.07
C ILE A 156 -5.89 4.44 2.33
N MET A 157 -4.99 3.46 2.46
CA MET A 157 -3.54 3.68 2.60
C MET A 157 -2.91 4.36 1.39
N HIS A 158 -3.33 4.00 0.18
CA HIS A 158 -2.92 4.69 -1.05
C HIS A 158 -3.53 6.11 -1.12
N TYR A 159 -4.84 6.20 -0.95
CA TYR A 159 -5.61 7.45 -1.06
C TYR A 159 -5.19 8.51 -0.04
N ARG A 160 -4.80 8.11 1.19
CA ARG A 160 -4.40 9.04 2.26
C ARG A 160 -2.97 9.57 2.16
N ASN A 161 -2.22 9.19 1.12
CA ASN A 161 -0.81 9.57 0.96
C ASN A 161 -0.65 11.11 0.92
N ALA A 162 0.22 11.61 1.80
CA ALA A 162 0.45 13.04 2.03
C ALA A 162 0.96 13.80 0.80
N SER A 163 1.54 13.11 -0.19
CA SER A 163 1.99 13.71 -1.45
C SER A 163 0.84 14.20 -2.35
N TYR A 164 -0.41 13.77 -2.11
CA TYR A 164 -1.55 14.12 -2.97
C TYR A 164 -2.69 14.87 -2.26
N SER A 165 -2.74 14.90 -0.92
CA SER A 165 -3.92 15.43 -0.18
C SER A 165 -4.28 16.89 -0.52
N GLY A 166 -3.29 17.70 -0.92
CA GLY A 166 -3.50 19.08 -1.38
C GLY A 166 -3.94 19.20 -2.84
N THR A 167 -3.47 18.32 -3.74
CA THR A 167 -3.62 18.45 -5.20
C THR A 167 -4.68 17.52 -5.81
N TYR A 168 -5.06 16.42 -5.15
CA TYR A 168 -5.93 15.38 -5.71
C TYR A 168 -7.24 15.93 -6.30
N PHE A 169 -7.85 16.92 -5.64
CA PHE A 169 -9.05 17.61 -6.12
C PHE A 169 -8.82 19.12 -6.36
N GLN A 170 -7.58 19.50 -6.72
CA GLN A 170 -7.29 20.85 -7.20
C GLN A 170 -7.73 20.95 -8.66
N ALA A 171 -8.81 21.69 -8.93
CA ALA A 171 -9.47 21.73 -10.23
C ALA A 171 -8.58 22.33 -11.35
N ASP A 172 -7.69 23.26 -11.02
CA ASP A 172 -6.72 23.88 -11.93
C ASP A 172 -5.46 23.02 -12.18
N HIS A 173 -5.25 21.94 -11.43
CA HIS A 173 -4.11 21.04 -11.62
C HIS A 173 -4.15 20.37 -13.01
N PRO A 174 -3.02 20.22 -13.72
CA PRO A 174 -2.99 19.61 -15.07
C PRO A 174 -3.63 18.22 -15.13
N ASP A 175 -3.28 17.35 -14.18
CA ASP A 175 -3.77 15.98 -14.06
C ASP A 175 -5.31 15.90 -13.87
N ASN A 176 -5.94 16.98 -13.41
CA ASN A 176 -7.38 17.12 -13.20
C ASN A 176 -8.12 17.80 -14.37
N ALA A 177 -7.48 17.98 -15.53
CA ALA A 177 -8.10 18.68 -16.66
C ALA A 177 -9.41 18.02 -17.16
N SER A 178 -9.52 16.69 -17.11
CA SER A 178 -10.75 15.94 -17.49
C SER A 178 -11.84 15.99 -16.41
N SER A 179 -11.46 16.11 -15.14
CA SER A 179 -12.34 16.08 -13.97
C SER A 179 -12.80 17.47 -13.50
N ARG A 180 -12.13 18.55 -13.94
CA ARG A 180 -12.32 19.96 -13.51
C ARG A 180 -13.78 20.37 -13.23
N GLN A 181 -14.67 20.34 -14.22
CA GLN A 181 -16.03 20.84 -14.03
C GLN A 181 -16.87 19.97 -13.08
N TRP A 182 -16.54 18.67 -12.94
CA TRP A 182 -17.13 17.81 -11.93
C TRP A 182 -16.61 18.15 -10.53
N ILE A 183 -15.30 18.43 -10.37
CA ILE A 183 -14.73 18.91 -9.09
C ILE A 183 -15.42 20.22 -8.68
N GLU A 184 -15.50 21.20 -9.58
CA GLU A 184 -16.12 22.51 -9.35
C GLU A 184 -17.61 22.37 -9.01
N SER A 185 -18.34 21.53 -9.74
CA SER A 185 -19.78 21.29 -9.50
C SER A 185 -20.03 20.53 -8.20
N PHE A 186 -19.18 19.55 -7.86
CA PHE A 186 -19.24 18.84 -6.59
C PHE A 186 -18.94 19.77 -5.41
N MET A 187 -17.89 20.59 -5.51
CA MET A 187 -17.54 21.62 -4.52
C MET A 187 -18.70 22.58 -4.27
N LYS A 188 -19.31 23.08 -5.36
CA LYS A 188 -20.50 23.95 -5.30
C LYS A 188 -21.70 23.23 -4.66
N ALA A 189 -22.02 22.01 -5.09
CA ALA A 189 -23.17 21.23 -4.61
C ALA A 189 -23.05 20.76 -3.15
N LYS A 190 -21.82 20.66 -2.62
CA LYS A 190 -21.55 20.29 -1.22
C LYS A 190 -21.12 21.46 -0.32
N SER A 191 -21.07 22.68 -0.85
CA SER A 191 -20.53 23.87 -0.15
C SER A 191 -19.11 23.65 0.41
N ILE A 192 -18.25 23.03 -0.39
CA ILE A 192 -16.84 22.75 -0.06
C ILE A 192 -15.95 23.76 -0.81
N HIS A 193 -15.09 24.46 -0.08
CA HIS A 193 -14.30 25.58 -0.61
C HIS A 193 -12.81 25.28 -0.85
N SER A 194 -12.37 24.02 -0.70
CA SER A 194 -10.98 23.62 -0.96
C SER A 194 -10.84 22.16 -1.43
N ALA A 195 -9.78 21.88 -2.20
CA ALA A 195 -9.41 20.53 -2.64
C ALA A 195 -9.24 19.56 -1.46
N VAL A 196 -8.56 19.99 -0.39
CA VAL A 196 -8.40 19.23 0.85
C VAL A 196 -9.75 18.90 1.48
N GLY A 197 -10.71 19.83 1.44
CA GLY A 197 -12.07 19.61 1.94
C GLY A 197 -12.85 18.56 1.14
N VAL A 198 -12.59 18.40 -0.16
CA VAL A 198 -13.13 17.32 -1.00
C VAL A 198 -12.43 16.00 -0.67
N TRP A 199 -11.10 16.03 -0.58
CA TRP A 199 -10.29 14.85 -0.24
C TRP A 199 -10.68 14.26 1.13
N LEU A 200 -10.85 15.10 2.16
CA LEU A 200 -11.37 14.71 3.48
C LEU A 200 -12.80 14.17 3.41
N HIS A 201 -13.67 14.76 2.58
CA HIS A 201 -15.07 14.32 2.46
C HIS A 201 -15.19 12.90 1.87
N PHE A 202 -14.38 12.56 0.86
CA PHE A 202 -14.34 11.18 0.37
C PHE A 202 -13.57 10.24 1.31
N LEU A 203 -12.54 10.72 2.02
CA LEU A 203 -11.90 9.93 3.09
C LEU A 203 -12.92 9.52 4.17
N GLU A 204 -13.79 10.45 4.59
CA GLU A 204 -14.92 10.14 5.49
C GLU A 204 -15.87 9.11 4.88
N TYR A 205 -16.31 9.29 3.62
CA TYR A 205 -17.19 8.32 2.94
C TYR A 205 -16.59 6.91 2.90
N TYR A 206 -15.30 6.79 2.56
CA TYR A 206 -14.59 5.51 2.52
C TYR A 206 -14.41 4.90 3.90
N LEU A 207 -14.22 5.71 4.95
CA LEU A 207 -14.10 5.23 6.32
C LEU A 207 -15.45 4.77 6.89
N ASP A 208 -16.52 5.54 6.72
CA ASP A 208 -17.84 5.26 7.29
C ASP A 208 -18.59 4.14 6.56
N SER A 209 -18.45 4.03 5.24
CA SER A 209 -19.14 3.00 4.44
C SER A 209 -18.39 1.66 4.50
N SER A 210 -19.09 0.52 4.64
CA SER A 210 -18.41 -0.78 4.55
C SER A 210 -18.00 -1.10 3.11
N HIS A 211 -17.08 -2.05 2.92
CA HIS A 211 -16.74 -2.55 1.57
C HIS A 211 -18.00 -2.97 0.79
N SER A 212 -18.95 -3.63 1.46
CA SER A 212 -20.20 -4.08 0.84
C SER A 212 -21.09 -2.91 0.38
N ASP A 213 -21.12 -1.80 1.12
CA ASP A 213 -21.98 -0.66 0.81
C ASP A 213 -21.39 0.15 -0.36
N ILE A 214 -20.07 0.38 -0.34
CA ILE A 214 -19.36 1.04 -1.44
C ILE A 214 -19.51 0.24 -2.75
N MET A 215 -19.39 -1.08 -2.69
CA MET A 215 -19.58 -1.93 -3.87
C MET A 215 -21.04 -2.01 -4.33
N GLN A 216 -22.03 -1.80 -3.44
CA GLN A 216 -23.44 -1.67 -3.81
C GLN A 216 -23.76 -0.30 -4.43
N ASP A 217 -23.19 0.79 -3.91
CA ASP A 217 -23.29 2.11 -4.52
C ASP A 217 -22.72 2.11 -5.94
N ALA A 218 -21.50 1.59 -6.10
CA ALA A 218 -20.88 1.46 -7.40
C ALA A 218 -21.67 0.57 -8.37
N ALA A 219 -22.29 -0.51 -7.88
CA ALA A 219 -23.14 -1.37 -8.72
C ALA A 219 -24.35 -0.61 -9.30
N LYS A 220 -24.95 0.34 -8.57
CA LYS A 220 -26.01 1.22 -9.10
C LYS A 220 -25.49 2.10 -10.24
N VAL A 221 -24.28 2.64 -10.10
CA VAL A 221 -23.63 3.48 -11.14
C VAL A 221 -23.36 2.66 -12.41
N VAL A 222 -22.78 1.46 -12.24
CA VAL A 222 -22.52 0.52 -13.35
C VAL A 222 -23.82 0.07 -14.03
N GLU A 223 -24.89 -0.19 -13.28
CA GLU A 223 -26.20 -0.56 -13.81
C GLU A 223 -26.94 0.61 -14.50
N LYS A 224 -26.69 1.86 -14.08
CA LYS A 224 -27.25 3.09 -14.68
C LYS A 224 -26.57 3.51 -15.98
N TYR A 225 -25.26 3.34 -16.10
CA TYR A 225 -24.46 3.89 -17.21
C TYR A 225 -23.76 2.85 -18.10
N GLY A 226 -23.46 1.65 -17.58
CA GLY A 226 -22.64 0.63 -18.24
C GLY A 226 -21.14 0.79 -17.97
N GLU A 227 -20.45 -0.32 -17.73
CA GLU A 227 -19.02 -0.36 -17.36
C GLU A 227 -18.12 0.30 -18.42
N GLU A 228 -18.29 -0.07 -19.70
CA GLU A 228 -17.55 0.50 -20.84
C GLU A 228 -17.71 2.03 -20.92
N ARG A 229 -18.95 2.52 -20.78
CA ARG A 229 -19.25 3.95 -20.84
C ARG A 229 -18.62 4.70 -19.68
N LEU A 230 -18.63 4.12 -18.48
CA LEU A 230 -17.99 4.71 -17.30
C LEU A 230 -16.47 4.73 -17.45
N GLN A 231 -15.86 3.64 -17.94
CA GLN A 231 -14.43 3.60 -18.23
C GLN A 231 -14.03 4.71 -19.21
N ASN A 232 -14.78 4.88 -20.31
CA ASN A 232 -14.52 5.94 -21.30
C ASN A 232 -14.77 7.37 -20.74
N MET A 233 -15.66 7.51 -19.75
CA MET A 233 -15.83 8.75 -18.96
C MET A 233 -14.66 9.05 -18.01
N LEU A 234 -13.84 8.05 -17.66
CA LEU A 234 -12.64 8.26 -16.85
C LEU A 234 -11.37 8.47 -17.71
N THR A 235 -11.27 7.81 -18.86
CA THR A 235 -10.02 7.79 -19.65
C THR A 235 -9.98 8.75 -20.84
N GLU A 236 -11.12 9.06 -21.47
CA GLU A 236 -11.13 9.73 -22.78
C GLU A 236 -11.96 11.02 -22.83
N SER A 237 -12.90 11.19 -21.90
CA SER A 237 -13.91 12.24 -21.97
C SER A 237 -14.12 12.96 -20.64
N HIS A 238 -14.86 14.05 -20.68
CA HIS A 238 -15.13 14.86 -19.50
C HIS A 238 -16.08 14.11 -18.55
N ILE A 239 -15.68 13.96 -17.28
CA ILE A 239 -16.51 13.35 -16.23
C ILE A 239 -17.81 14.17 -16.08
N PRO A 240 -19.01 13.59 -16.27
CA PRO A 240 -20.27 14.32 -16.18
C PRO A 240 -20.40 15.06 -14.84
N PRO A 241 -20.68 16.38 -14.82
CA PRO A 241 -20.75 17.16 -13.57
C PRO A 241 -21.82 16.69 -12.56
N ASP A 242 -22.79 15.89 -13.02
CA ASP A 242 -23.86 15.26 -12.26
C ASP A 242 -23.59 13.79 -11.87
N LEU A 243 -22.36 13.28 -12.06
CA LEU A 243 -22.02 11.88 -11.76
C LEU A 243 -22.03 11.57 -10.26
N GLU A 244 -23.19 11.10 -9.80
CA GLU A 244 -23.45 10.56 -8.47
C GLU A 244 -22.54 9.37 -8.14
N HIS A 245 -22.17 9.21 -6.86
CA HIS A 245 -21.37 8.09 -6.34
C HIS A 245 -20.03 7.80 -7.08
N PHE A 246 -19.46 8.77 -7.80
CA PHE A 246 -18.09 8.73 -8.35
C PHE A 246 -17.01 8.13 -7.41
N PRO A 247 -16.90 8.50 -6.11
CA PRO A 247 -15.93 7.86 -5.21
C PRO A 247 -16.16 6.36 -5.05
N ALA A 248 -17.41 5.89 -5.09
CA ALA A 248 -17.74 4.46 -5.03
C ALA A 248 -17.27 3.73 -6.29
N TYR A 249 -17.47 4.31 -7.48
CA TYR A 249 -16.98 3.74 -8.72
C TYR A 249 -15.44 3.70 -8.78
N THR A 250 -14.77 4.77 -8.31
CA THR A 250 -13.30 4.83 -8.18
C THR A 250 -12.76 3.73 -7.24
N TYR A 251 -13.49 3.41 -6.17
CA TYR A 251 -13.17 2.28 -5.31
C TYR A 251 -13.45 0.93 -5.98
N HIS A 252 -14.54 0.82 -6.74
CA HIS A 252 -14.95 -0.40 -7.44
C HIS A 252 -13.93 -0.86 -8.48
N THR A 253 -13.42 0.05 -9.32
CA THR A 253 -12.40 -0.28 -10.32
C THR A 253 -11.13 -0.81 -9.63
N HIS A 254 -10.61 -0.10 -8.62
CA HIS A 254 -9.49 -0.56 -7.80
C HIS A 254 -9.77 -1.88 -7.02
N ALA A 255 -11.03 -2.16 -6.66
CA ALA A 255 -11.42 -3.38 -5.96
C ALA A 255 -11.58 -4.60 -6.88
N ASN A 256 -12.04 -4.42 -8.12
CA ASN A 256 -12.32 -5.51 -9.07
C ASN A 256 -11.20 -5.73 -10.11
N ASN A 257 -10.50 -4.68 -10.56
CA ASN A 257 -9.43 -4.78 -11.57
C ASN A 257 -8.15 -5.45 -11.03
N TYR A 258 -8.09 -5.76 -9.73
CA TYR A 258 -6.93 -6.36 -9.09
C TYR A 258 -7.29 -7.59 -8.27
N PHE A 259 -6.57 -8.69 -8.48
CA PHE A 259 -6.46 -9.76 -7.48
C PHE A 259 -5.32 -9.43 -6.48
N PHE A 260 -5.24 -10.20 -5.40
CA PHE A 260 -4.36 -9.91 -4.27
C PHE A 260 -3.31 -11.02 -4.16
N SER A 261 -2.03 -10.66 -4.05
CA SER A 261 -0.89 -11.58 -3.93
C SER A 261 -0.02 -11.17 -2.73
N ILE A 262 0.74 -12.13 -2.20
CA ILE A 262 1.53 -11.95 -0.96
C ILE A 262 2.96 -12.42 -1.24
N TRP A 263 3.92 -11.50 -1.18
CA TRP A 263 5.31 -11.80 -1.50
C TRP A 263 6.18 -11.71 -0.23
N GLU A 264 7.01 -12.73 0.00
CA GLU A 264 8.01 -12.74 1.07
C GLU A 264 9.39 -12.41 0.48
N ALA A 265 10.15 -11.52 1.12
CA ALA A 265 11.51 -11.18 0.69
C ALA A 265 12.44 -12.41 0.69
N ALA A 266 13.52 -12.37 -0.10
CA ALA A 266 14.49 -13.46 -0.19
C ALA A 266 15.24 -13.73 1.13
N GLU A 267 15.87 -14.90 1.25
CA GLU A 267 16.57 -15.28 2.48
C GLU A 267 17.82 -14.42 2.73
N GLY A 268 17.87 -13.81 3.92
CA GLY A 268 18.85 -12.79 4.31
C GLY A 268 18.62 -11.38 3.74
N GLU A 269 17.64 -11.17 2.85
CA GLU A 269 17.30 -9.86 2.26
C GLU A 269 16.04 -9.26 2.91
N GLU A 270 15.74 -8.00 2.58
CA GLU A 270 14.54 -7.31 3.07
C GLU A 270 13.94 -6.34 2.05
N PHE A 271 12.64 -6.07 2.18
CA PHE A 271 12.00 -4.93 1.53
C PHE A 271 12.31 -3.64 2.30
N ILE A 272 12.62 -2.57 1.57
CA ILE A 272 12.77 -1.24 2.16
C ILE A 272 11.41 -0.53 2.24
N LEU A 273 11.33 0.49 3.09
CA LEU A 273 10.19 1.39 3.18
C LEU A 273 10.58 2.77 2.64
N THR A 274 9.69 3.42 1.89
CA THR A 274 9.85 4.81 1.41
C THR A 274 8.59 5.61 1.71
N GLN A 275 8.66 6.94 1.58
CA GLN A 275 7.49 7.81 1.75
C GLN A 275 6.30 7.44 0.85
N GLU A 276 6.57 6.90 -0.36
CA GLU A 276 5.56 6.58 -1.38
C GLU A 276 5.16 5.09 -1.39
N ALA A 277 5.65 4.26 -0.46
CA ALA A 277 5.55 2.80 -0.49
C ALA A 277 4.15 2.18 -0.24
N PHE A 278 3.07 2.96 -0.39
CA PHE A 278 1.67 2.53 -0.24
C PHE A 278 0.87 2.85 -1.50
N GLY A 279 0.64 1.82 -2.30
CA GLY A 279 -0.06 1.95 -3.58
C GLY A 279 0.80 2.63 -4.63
N LEU A 280 2.13 2.50 -4.54
CA LEU A 280 3.01 2.76 -5.66
C LEU A 280 2.69 1.76 -6.76
N TRP A 281 2.49 2.24 -7.99
CA TRP A 281 2.18 1.39 -9.13
C TRP A 281 3.44 1.01 -9.93
N GLU A 282 3.40 -0.12 -10.63
CA GLU A 282 4.46 -0.60 -11.51
C GLU A 282 3.87 -1.29 -12.74
N GLY A 283 4.62 -1.23 -13.85
CA GLY A 283 4.32 -1.95 -15.07
C GLY A 283 3.26 -1.34 -15.97
N LEU A 284 3.25 -1.77 -17.23
CA LEU A 284 2.35 -1.31 -18.28
C LEU A 284 1.66 -2.50 -18.97
N ALA A 285 0.38 -2.37 -19.30
CA ALA A 285 -0.36 -3.22 -20.23
C ALA A 285 -0.83 -2.37 -21.43
N ASP A 286 -0.26 -2.63 -22.62
CA ASP A 286 -0.51 -1.85 -23.83
C ASP A 286 -0.35 -0.32 -23.63
N GLY A 287 0.71 0.06 -22.90
CA GLY A 287 1.00 1.45 -22.53
C GLY A 287 0.16 2.00 -21.36
N GLN A 288 -0.97 1.38 -21.01
CA GLN A 288 -1.72 1.74 -19.80
C GLN A 288 -0.93 1.34 -18.55
N PRO A 289 -0.87 2.19 -17.50
CA PRO A 289 -0.11 1.90 -16.30
C PRO A 289 -0.75 0.80 -15.43
N ASP A 290 -0.10 0.53 -14.30
CA ASP A 290 -0.73 -0.10 -13.14
C ASP A 290 -1.05 -1.61 -13.29
N LEU A 291 -0.01 -2.38 -13.66
CA LEU A 291 -0.01 -3.84 -13.57
C LEU A 291 0.09 -4.35 -12.12
N HIS A 292 0.86 -3.66 -11.28
CA HIS A 292 1.07 -4.00 -9.87
C HIS A 292 0.91 -2.76 -9.00
N ARG A 293 0.14 -2.84 -7.90
CA ARG A 293 0.21 -1.86 -6.80
C ARG A 293 0.89 -2.48 -5.59
N ILE A 294 1.94 -1.80 -5.11
CA ILE A 294 2.88 -2.29 -4.11
C ILE A 294 2.57 -1.65 -2.75
N PHE A 295 2.48 -2.48 -1.71
CA PHE A 295 2.25 -2.04 -0.33
C PHE A 295 3.21 -2.75 0.62
N ILE A 296 4.22 -2.04 1.12
CA ILE A 296 5.23 -2.63 2.02
C ILE A 296 4.74 -2.57 3.47
N VAL A 297 4.45 -3.74 4.06
CA VAL A 297 3.91 -3.83 5.43
C VAL A 297 4.92 -4.34 6.46
N SER A 298 6.07 -4.84 6.01
CA SER A 298 7.25 -5.15 6.85
C SER A 298 8.50 -5.38 6.00
N PRO A 299 9.71 -5.46 6.62
CA PRO A 299 10.92 -5.89 5.92
C PRO A 299 10.82 -7.26 5.24
N ARG A 300 9.83 -8.09 5.61
CA ARG A 300 9.65 -9.45 5.09
C ARG A 300 8.45 -9.60 4.15
N ILE A 301 7.48 -8.69 4.17
CA ILE A 301 6.20 -8.84 3.47
C ILE A 301 5.86 -7.61 2.63
N ALA A 302 5.64 -7.85 1.33
CA ALA A 302 4.92 -6.95 0.44
C ALA A 302 3.54 -7.55 0.13
N LEU A 303 2.50 -6.72 0.23
CA LEU A 303 1.17 -7.03 -0.27
C LEU A 303 1.04 -6.40 -1.64
N ILE A 304 0.73 -7.20 -2.66
CA ILE A 304 0.64 -6.74 -4.04
C ILE A 304 -0.80 -6.88 -4.53
N LEU A 305 -1.32 -5.82 -5.13
CA LEU A 305 -2.53 -5.91 -5.95
C LEU A 305 -2.07 -6.10 -7.40
N CYS A 306 -2.30 -7.29 -7.95
CA CYS A 306 -1.92 -7.66 -9.31
C CYS A 306 -3.13 -7.47 -10.24
N ASN A 307 -2.95 -6.75 -11.34
CA ASN A 307 -4.01 -6.47 -12.31
C ASN A 307 -4.60 -7.79 -12.86
N THR A 308 -5.92 -7.85 -13.06
CA THR A 308 -6.61 -9.05 -13.52
C THR A 308 -6.13 -9.56 -14.87
N VAL A 309 -5.50 -8.72 -15.71
CA VAL A 309 -4.81 -9.15 -16.94
C VAL A 309 -3.68 -10.17 -16.70
N LEU A 310 -3.06 -10.14 -15.51
CA LEU A 310 -1.95 -11.04 -15.12
C LEU A 310 -2.40 -12.42 -14.62
N ARG A 311 -3.71 -12.65 -14.49
CA ARG A 311 -4.25 -13.97 -14.14
C ARG A 311 -3.94 -14.97 -15.26
N PRO A 312 -3.52 -16.23 -14.99
CA PRO A 312 -3.17 -17.18 -16.04
C PRO A 312 -4.24 -17.33 -17.15
N GLU A 313 -5.52 -17.32 -16.77
CA GLU A 313 -6.66 -17.38 -17.69
C GLU A 313 -6.86 -16.11 -18.55
N MET A 314 -6.34 -14.96 -18.11
CA MET A 314 -6.38 -13.68 -18.85
C MET A 314 -5.09 -13.41 -19.61
N THR A 315 -3.92 -13.73 -19.05
CA THR A 315 -2.60 -13.55 -19.66
C THR A 315 -2.50 -14.26 -21.01
N ALA A 316 -3.02 -15.48 -21.12
CA ALA A 316 -3.06 -16.22 -22.38
C ALA A 316 -3.92 -15.51 -23.44
N ILE A 317 -5.06 -14.93 -23.04
CA ILE A 317 -5.94 -14.16 -23.93
C ILE A 317 -5.27 -12.85 -24.34
N ALA A 318 -4.63 -12.15 -23.39
CA ALA A 318 -3.90 -10.91 -23.63
C ALA A 318 -2.78 -11.09 -24.67
N PHE A 319 -1.99 -12.16 -24.57
CA PHE A 319 -0.96 -12.49 -25.58
C PHE A 319 -1.57 -12.85 -26.94
N LEU A 320 -2.67 -13.61 -27.00
CA LEU A 320 -3.39 -13.89 -28.25
C LEU A 320 -3.98 -12.63 -28.90
N MET A 321 -4.28 -11.59 -28.10
CA MET A 321 -4.74 -10.28 -28.55
C MET A 321 -3.60 -9.27 -28.78
N GLY A 322 -2.33 -9.68 -28.68
CA GLY A 322 -1.16 -8.84 -28.93
C GLY A 322 -0.82 -7.81 -27.83
N VAL A 323 -1.48 -7.88 -26.66
CA VAL A 323 -1.30 -6.93 -25.55
C VAL A 323 0.15 -6.98 -25.02
N SER A 324 0.88 -5.88 -25.15
CA SER A 324 2.25 -5.78 -24.64
C SER A 324 2.26 -5.58 -23.12
N LEU A 325 2.59 -6.64 -22.37
CA LEU A 325 2.84 -6.58 -20.93
C LEU A 325 4.32 -6.21 -20.68
N ARG A 326 4.57 -5.17 -19.89
CA ARG A 326 5.93 -4.69 -19.58
C ARG A 326 6.05 -4.40 -18.09
N SER A 327 6.81 -5.22 -17.35
CA SER A 327 7.09 -4.99 -15.93
C SER A 327 8.37 -5.71 -15.51
N SER A 328 9.11 -5.14 -14.55
CA SER A 328 10.28 -5.77 -13.94
C SER A 328 9.93 -6.91 -12.99
N LEU A 329 8.65 -7.11 -12.71
CA LEU A 329 8.12 -8.05 -11.73
C LEU A 329 7.32 -9.21 -12.37
N LEU A 330 7.19 -9.25 -13.71
CA LEU A 330 6.52 -10.35 -14.45
C LEU A 330 7.19 -11.73 -14.23
N ASN A 331 8.42 -11.74 -13.72
CA ASN A 331 9.13 -12.96 -13.34
C ASN A 331 8.68 -13.53 -11.98
N VAL A 332 7.84 -12.83 -11.22
CA VAL A 332 7.20 -13.33 -9.99
C VAL A 332 5.84 -13.92 -10.35
N ASP A 333 5.68 -15.24 -10.24
CA ASP A 333 4.40 -15.95 -10.37
C ASP A 333 3.36 -15.37 -9.38
N PRO A 334 2.41 -14.52 -9.84
CA PRO A 334 1.47 -13.86 -8.97
C PRO A 334 0.25 -14.77 -8.87
N ALA A 335 0.40 -15.89 -8.16
CA ALA A 335 -0.68 -16.86 -8.01
C ALA A 335 -1.93 -16.19 -7.37
N PRO A 336 -3.09 -16.16 -8.05
CA PRO A 336 -4.32 -15.63 -7.45
C PRO A 336 -4.82 -16.56 -6.34
N PRO A 337 -5.55 -16.04 -5.34
CA PRO A 337 -6.05 -16.87 -4.24
C PRO A 337 -7.06 -17.91 -4.73
N THR A 338 -6.93 -19.13 -4.24
CA THR A 338 -7.92 -20.21 -4.43
C THR A 338 -9.15 -19.89 -3.58
N PRO A 339 -10.34 -19.68 -4.18
CA PRO A 339 -11.56 -19.39 -3.44
C PRO A 339 -12.24 -20.70 -2.97
N ILE A 340 -12.66 -20.70 -1.72
CA ILE A 340 -13.48 -21.74 -1.09
C ILE A 340 -14.82 -21.09 -0.74
N TYR A 341 -15.80 -21.25 -1.62
CA TYR A 341 -17.12 -20.65 -1.47
C TYR A 341 -18.00 -21.49 -0.53
N ALA A 342 -18.64 -20.86 0.45
CA ALA A 342 -19.45 -21.56 1.47
C ALA A 342 -20.75 -22.17 0.91
N SER A 343 -21.17 -21.73 -0.27
CA SER A 343 -22.34 -22.22 -1.03
C SER A 343 -21.99 -23.27 -2.09
N GLY A 344 -20.72 -23.69 -2.17
CA GLY A 344 -20.19 -24.27 -3.41
C GLY A 344 -20.03 -23.21 -4.50
N PRO A 345 -19.78 -23.60 -5.76
CA PRO A 345 -19.50 -22.65 -6.85
C PRO A 345 -20.59 -21.58 -7.02
N ILE A 346 -20.21 -20.30 -7.05
CA ILE A 346 -21.12 -19.16 -7.27
C ILE A 346 -22.03 -19.43 -8.48
N ALA A 347 -23.34 -19.37 -8.28
CA ALA A 347 -24.31 -19.69 -9.31
C ALA A 347 -24.24 -18.69 -10.48
N ARG A 348 -24.57 -19.15 -11.69
CA ARG A 348 -24.69 -18.27 -12.87
C ARG A 348 -25.68 -17.12 -12.65
N ALA A 349 -26.65 -17.28 -11.74
CA ALA A 349 -27.63 -16.26 -11.38
C ALA A 349 -27.01 -15.04 -10.68
N ASP A 350 -26.05 -15.24 -9.77
CA ASP A 350 -25.42 -14.14 -9.01
C ASP A 350 -24.53 -13.27 -9.90
N ARG A 351 -24.05 -13.81 -11.03
CA ARG A 351 -23.20 -13.12 -12.01
C ARG A 351 -23.98 -12.38 -13.11
N LYS A 352 -25.32 -12.31 -13.03
CA LYS A 352 -26.16 -11.69 -14.08
C LYS A 352 -26.04 -10.16 -14.16
N SER A 353 -25.73 -9.48 -13.06
CA SER A 353 -25.51 -8.03 -13.02
C SER A 353 -24.51 -7.64 -11.93
N ALA A 354 -24.01 -6.40 -11.98
CA ALA A 354 -23.20 -5.83 -10.91
C ALA A 354 -23.95 -5.88 -9.56
N THR A 355 -25.24 -5.54 -9.57
CA THR A 355 -26.10 -5.49 -8.38
C THR A 355 -26.41 -6.88 -7.81
N SER A 356 -26.59 -7.92 -8.64
CA SER A 356 -26.73 -9.29 -8.14
C SER A 356 -25.44 -9.78 -7.48
N LEU A 357 -24.28 -9.47 -8.06
CA LEU A 357 -22.98 -9.87 -7.54
C LEU A 357 -22.63 -9.14 -6.24
N ALA A 358 -22.91 -7.84 -6.15
CA ALA A 358 -22.76 -7.05 -4.94
C ALA A 358 -23.68 -7.57 -3.81
N ARG A 359 -24.93 -7.93 -4.13
CA ARG A 359 -25.87 -8.54 -3.18
C ARG A 359 -25.37 -9.90 -2.68
N TYR A 360 -24.87 -10.78 -3.55
CA TYR A 360 -24.25 -12.04 -3.15
C TYR A 360 -23.06 -11.82 -2.22
N ARG A 361 -22.07 -11.00 -2.61
CA ARG A 361 -20.88 -10.69 -1.81
C ARG A 361 -21.23 -10.12 -0.42
N SER A 362 -22.35 -9.39 -0.33
CA SER A 362 -22.84 -8.80 0.91
C SER A 362 -23.61 -9.77 1.82
N SER A 363 -23.97 -10.96 1.34
CA SER A 363 -24.77 -11.94 2.08
C SER A 363 -24.04 -12.63 3.24
N GLN A 364 -24.81 -13.15 4.20
CA GLN A 364 -24.28 -13.95 5.31
C GLN A 364 -23.65 -15.28 4.83
N THR A 365 -24.12 -15.83 3.71
CA THR A 365 -23.51 -17.01 3.07
C THR A 365 -22.11 -16.68 2.59
N ALA A 366 -21.97 -15.62 1.79
CA ALA A 366 -20.68 -15.21 1.24
C ALA A 366 -19.69 -14.75 2.33
N ALA A 367 -20.17 -14.24 3.47
CA ALA A 367 -19.33 -13.89 4.61
C ALA A 367 -18.50 -15.08 5.17
N ASN A 368 -18.92 -16.32 4.89
CA ASN A 368 -18.18 -17.54 5.24
C ASN A 368 -17.22 -18.03 4.12
N ASP A 369 -17.26 -17.44 2.92
CA ASP A 369 -16.27 -17.75 1.88
C ASP A 369 -14.86 -17.49 2.41
N SER A 370 -13.92 -18.35 2.01
CA SER A 370 -12.51 -18.23 2.39
C SER A 370 -11.62 -18.21 1.16
N PHE A 371 -10.45 -17.60 1.28
CA PHE A 371 -9.50 -17.39 0.20
C PHE A 371 -8.13 -17.85 0.67
N VAL A 372 -7.58 -18.87 0.02
CA VAL A 372 -6.27 -19.44 0.33
C VAL A 372 -5.23 -18.80 -0.59
N PHE A 373 -4.29 -18.09 -0.01
CA PHE A 373 -3.16 -17.44 -0.68
C PHE A 373 -1.92 -18.31 -0.57
N LYS A 374 -1.20 -18.50 -1.68
CA LYS A 374 0.20 -18.93 -1.70
C LYS A 374 1.06 -17.70 -1.35
N ILE A 375 2.04 -17.88 -0.47
CA ILE A 375 3.04 -16.84 -0.15
C ILE A 375 4.21 -17.05 -1.11
N ALA A 376 4.45 -16.10 -2.00
CA ALA A 376 5.54 -16.18 -2.97
C ALA A 376 6.86 -15.71 -2.34
N LYS A 377 7.69 -16.65 -1.87
CA LYS A 377 9.03 -16.33 -1.39
C LYS A 377 9.93 -16.00 -2.58
N LEU A 378 10.38 -14.76 -2.66
CA LEU A 378 11.14 -14.20 -3.76
C LEU A 378 12.59 -14.69 -3.77
N SER A 379 13.19 -14.73 -4.96
CA SER A 379 14.64 -14.75 -5.11
C SER A 379 15.27 -13.41 -4.72
N ARG A 380 16.59 -13.40 -4.44
CA ARG A 380 17.31 -12.14 -4.15
C ARG A 380 17.20 -11.14 -5.29
N ARG A 381 17.18 -11.63 -6.54
CA ARG A 381 16.97 -10.84 -7.74
C ARG A 381 15.60 -10.15 -7.71
N GLN A 382 14.51 -10.90 -7.55
CA GLN A 382 13.14 -10.35 -7.48
C GLN A 382 12.95 -9.39 -6.30
N THR A 383 13.59 -9.64 -5.16
CA THR A 383 13.60 -8.73 -4.01
C THR A 383 14.31 -7.41 -4.35
N SER A 384 15.44 -7.48 -5.07
CA SER A 384 16.16 -6.30 -5.57
C SER A 384 15.41 -5.58 -6.70
N GLU A 385 14.67 -6.29 -7.55
CA GLU A 385 13.82 -5.72 -8.60
C GLU A 385 12.67 -4.92 -7.96
N LEU A 386 11.95 -5.49 -6.97
CA LEU A 386 10.93 -4.75 -6.22
C LEU A 386 11.52 -3.55 -5.46
N ASN A 387 12.64 -3.72 -4.76
CA ASN A 387 13.31 -2.58 -4.09
C ASN A 387 13.77 -1.51 -5.10
N SER A 388 14.10 -1.88 -6.34
CA SER A 388 14.42 -0.90 -7.39
C SER A 388 13.22 -0.05 -7.79
N VAL A 389 12.03 -0.65 -7.90
CA VAL A 389 10.78 0.09 -8.15
C VAL A 389 10.51 1.12 -7.06
N LEU A 390 10.70 0.73 -5.80
CA LEU A 390 10.60 1.65 -4.66
C LEU A 390 11.62 2.79 -4.75
N LEU A 391 12.88 2.50 -5.09
CA LEU A 391 13.98 3.47 -5.15
C LEU A 391 13.91 4.43 -6.34
N VAL A 392 13.40 4.02 -7.51
CA VAL A 392 13.16 4.93 -8.66
C VAL A 392 12.18 6.04 -8.27
N ASN A 393 11.21 5.75 -7.40
CA ASN A 393 10.14 6.66 -7.02
C ASN A 393 10.48 7.51 -5.76
N VAL A 394 11.74 7.50 -5.32
CA VAL A 394 12.19 8.32 -4.19
C VAL A 394 12.48 9.75 -4.66
N LYS A 395 11.63 10.68 -4.23
CA LYS A 395 11.80 12.12 -4.48
C LYS A 395 13.06 12.66 -3.78
N PRO A 396 13.71 13.73 -4.29
CA PRO A 396 14.85 14.38 -3.61
C PRO A 396 14.55 14.91 -2.20
N THR A 397 13.28 15.10 -1.85
CA THR A 397 12.80 15.50 -0.52
C THR A 397 12.25 14.33 0.31
N GLY A 398 12.43 13.09 -0.16
CA GLY A 398 11.88 11.88 0.46
C GLY A 398 12.82 11.25 1.49
N SER A 399 12.48 10.03 1.91
CA SER A 399 13.27 9.25 2.86
C SER A 399 13.17 7.75 2.64
N LEU A 400 14.15 7.02 3.18
CA LEU A 400 14.16 5.56 3.28
C LEU A 400 14.13 5.11 4.74
N THR A 401 13.48 3.99 5.00
CA THR A 401 13.58 3.25 6.26
C THR A 401 13.79 1.76 5.98
N PHE A 402 14.66 1.15 6.77
CA PHE A 402 15.12 -0.23 6.61
C PHE A 402 15.43 -0.82 8.00
N LEU A 403 15.55 -2.14 8.10
CA LEU A 403 15.86 -2.83 9.35
C LEU A 403 17.36 -3.17 9.45
N SER A 404 17.98 -3.63 8.37
CA SER A 404 19.39 -4.07 8.36
C SER A 404 20.28 -3.13 7.55
N ARG A 405 21.29 -2.53 8.20
CA ARG A 405 22.38 -1.78 7.56
C ARG A 405 23.02 -2.56 6.41
N GLY A 406 23.34 -3.84 6.64
CA GLY A 406 23.99 -4.70 5.65
C GLY A 406 23.08 -5.03 4.45
N SER A 407 21.78 -5.22 4.67
CA SER A 407 20.82 -5.50 3.59
C SER A 407 20.49 -4.24 2.79
N MET A 408 20.40 -3.08 3.44
CA MET A 408 20.31 -1.78 2.76
C MET A 408 21.55 -1.49 1.92
N LEU A 409 22.76 -1.79 2.42
CA LEU A 409 24.01 -1.58 1.69
C LEU A 409 24.07 -2.45 0.42
N ARG A 410 23.66 -3.73 0.50
CA ARG A 410 23.52 -4.59 -0.68
C ARG A 410 22.48 -4.03 -1.66
N THR A 411 21.30 -3.65 -1.16
CA THR A 411 20.20 -3.09 -1.97
C THR A 411 20.62 -1.81 -2.70
N ALA A 412 21.27 -0.86 -2.02
CA ALA A 412 21.71 0.40 -2.61
C ALA A 412 22.85 0.21 -3.63
N ARG A 413 23.79 -0.71 -3.37
CA ARG A 413 24.86 -1.07 -4.33
C ARG A 413 24.29 -1.77 -5.57
N ALA A 414 23.37 -2.73 -5.39
CA ALA A 414 22.70 -3.43 -6.50
C ALA A 414 21.83 -2.47 -7.34
N PHE A 415 21.06 -1.58 -6.71
CA PHE A 415 20.28 -0.57 -7.41
C PHE A 415 21.16 0.29 -8.33
N ARG A 416 22.31 0.75 -7.83
CA ARG A 416 23.26 1.59 -8.57
C ARG A 416 24.06 0.86 -9.65
N SER A 417 24.16 -0.48 -9.62
CA SER A 417 24.89 -1.23 -10.66
C SER A 417 24.11 -1.38 -11.96
N PHE A 418 22.80 -1.13 -11.97
CA PHE A 418 22.00 -1.08 -13.20
C PHE A 418 22.12 0.30 -13.87
N PRO A 419 22.60 0.40 -15.13
CA PRO A 419 22.76 1.69 -15.82
C PRO A 419 21.46 2.52 -15.91
N ALA A 420 20.32 1.84 -16.02
CA ALA A 420 18.97 2.39 -15.92
C ALA A 420 18.78 3.36 -14.75
N ASN A 421 19.36 3.02 -13.60
CA ASN A 421 19.16 3.72 -12.34
C ASN A 421 20.23 4.80 -12.09
N PHE A 422 21.11 5.11 -13.06
CA PHE A 422 22.27 5.98 -12.83
C PHE A 422 21.90 7.38 -12.28
N ILE A 423 20.76 7.95 -12.68
CA ILE A 423 20.30 9.26 -12.20
C ILE A 423 19.75 9.16 -10.76
N ALA A 424 18.73 8.33 -10.52
CA ALA A 424 18.14 8.13 -9.19
C ALA A 424 19.17 7.61 -8.16
N GLY A 425 20.07 6.74 -8.60
CA GLY A 425 21.15 6.16 -7.81
C GLY A 425 22.18 7.15 -7.28
N LYS A 426 22.21 8.41 -7.76
CA LYS A 426 23.01 9.48 -7.16
C LYS A 426 22.55 9.81 -5.74
N LEU A 427 21.25 9.74 -5.48
CA LEU A 427 20.65 10.00 -4.16
C LEU A 427 21.12 9.03 -3.07
N LEU A 428 21.66 7.88 -3.45
CA LEU A 428 22.16 6.84 -2.53
C LEU A 428 23.68 6.88 -2.31
N ILE A 429 24.41 7.82 -2.92
CA ILE A 429 25.86 7.92 -2.74
C ILE A 429 26.24 8.21 -1.27
N PRO A 430 25.63 9.20 -0.58
CA PRO A 430 25.95 9.46 0.84
C PRO A 430 25.56 8.28 1.75
N LEU A 431 24.45 7.60 1.48
CA LEU A 431 24.01 6.41 2.22
C LEU A 431 25.03 5.27 2.11
N ILE A 432 25.55 5.00 0.91
CA ILE A 432 26.50 3.91 0.68
C ILE A 432 27.83 4.18 1.39
N ALA A 433 28.29 5.44 1.46
CA ALA A 433 29.45 5.81 2.26
C ALA A 433 29.21 5.53 3.76
N GLN A 434 28.21 6.17 4.37
CA GLN A 434 27.88 6.02 5.79
C GLN A 434 27.64 4.56 6.22
N LEU A 435 27.01 3.74 5.37
CA LEU A 435 26.82 2.31 5.61
C LEU A 435 28.09 1.47 5.46
N THR A 436 29.06 1.91 4.66
CA THR A 436 30.35 1.23 4.53
C THR A 436 31.22 1.55 5.75
N ASP A 437 31.37 2.85 6.07
CA ASP A 437 32.20 3.35 7.17
C ASP A 437 31.79 2.77 8.53
N THR A 438 30.47 2.68 8.78
CA THR A 438 29.94 2.10 10.03
C THR A 438 30.20 0.59 10.12
N MET A 439 30.12 -0.16 9.02
CA MET A 439 30.38 -1.61 9.04
C MET A 439 31.88 -1.93 9.22
N GLU A 440 32.79 -1.12 8.68
CA GLU A 440 34.23 -1.27 8.92
C GLU A 440 34.60 -0.93 10.37
N THR A 441 33.92 0.06 10.95
CA THR A 441 34.06 0.44 12.36
C THR A 441 33.52 -0.64 13.32
N GLU A 442 32.43 -1.33 12.98
CA GLU A 442 31.84 -2.40 13.80
C GLU A 442 32.68 -3.70 13.80
N VAL A 443 33.43 -3.99 12.73
CA VAL A 443 34.29 -5.20 12.63
C VAL A 443 35.66 -5.03 13.29
N SER A 444 36.19 -3.80 13.34
CA SER A 444 37.54 -3.52 13.81
C SER A 444 37.84 -3.90 15.28
N PRO A 445 36.94 -3.69 16.27
CA PRO A 445 37.20 -4.04 17.68
C PRO A 445 37.49 -5.53 17.91
N LEU A 446 36.86 -6.41 17.12
CA LEU A 446 37.03 -7.87 17.26
C LEU A 446 38.38 -8.39 16.74
N ARG A 447 39.21 -7.52 16.14
CA ARG A 447 40.60 -7.83 15.74
C ARG A 447 41.65 -7.36 16.74
N GLN A 448 41.26 -6.71 17.84
CA GLN A 448 42.20 -6.12 18.82
C GLN A 448 42.08 -6.70 20.24
N SER A 449 41.57 -7.92 20.39
CA SER A 449 41.84 -8.72 21.60
C SER A 449 43.33 -9.08 21.63
N PRO A 450 44.11 -8.68 22.66
CA PRO A 450 45.47 -9.16 22.82
C PRO A 450 45.48 -10.67 23.02
N VAL A 451 46.45 -11.37 22.43
CA VAL A 451 46.69 -12.78 22.75
C VAL A 451 47.22 -12.84 24.18
N ALA A 452 46.32 -13.09 25.15
CA ALA A 452 46.70 -13.46 26.50
C ALA A 452 47.34 -14.85 26.42
N VAL A 453 48.67 -14.89 26.47
CA VAL A 453 49.44 -16.13 26.53
C VAL A 453 49.14 -16.81 27.87
N PHE A 454 48.24 -17.79 27.83
CA PHE A 454 48.09 -18.76 28.92
C PHE A 454 48.98 -19.95 28.62
N ASP A 455 50.07 -20.02 29.38
CA ASP A 455 51.04 -21.09 29.35
C ASP A 455 50.60 -22.19 30.33
N GLN A 456 50.30 -23.39 29.84
CA GLN A 456 50.03 -24.56 30.68
C GLN A 456 50.08 -25.87 29.88
N ASP A 457 50.88 -26.82 30.37
CA ASP A 457 50.97 -28.19 29.87
C ASP A 457 49.65 -28.98 30.05
N ILE A 458 49.43 -29.98 29.18
CA ILE A 458 48.77 -31.25 29.51
C ILE A 458 49.05 -32.28 28.38
N ASP A 459 49.17 -33.55 28.75
CA ASP A 459 49.64 -34.64 27.87
C ASP A 459 48.72 -35.00 26.69
N ALA A 460 49.33 -35.59 25.66
CA ALA A 460 48.62 -36.35 24.62
C ALA A 460 48.10 -37.69 25.19
N PRO A 461 47.13 -38.37 24.53
CA PRO A 461 47.60 -39.37 23.54
C PRO A 461 46.65 -39.69 22.36
N THR A 462 47.24 -40.38 21.37
CA THR A 462 46.62 -41.28 20.37
C THR A 462 45.95 -40.68 19.12
N LEU A 463 46.38 -41.16 17.95
CA LEU A 463 45.75 -40.93 16.65
C LEU A 463 44.64 -41.96 16.41
N VAL A 464 43.54 -41.53 15.78
CA VAL A 464 42.75 -42.38 14.85
C VAL A 464 42.36 -41.53 13.63
N THR A 465 42.79 -41.96 12.44
CA THR A 465 42.47 -41.30 11.17
C THR A 465 41.32 -41.99 10.42
N PRO A 466 40.34 -41.24 9.90
CA PRO A 466 39.43 -41.73 8.85
C PRO A 466 39.85 -41.24 7.44
N THR A 467 39.64 -42.10 6.45
CA THR A 467 40.07 -41.95 5.05
C THR A 467 39.21 -40.94 4.26
N PRO A 468 39.77 -40.16 3.31
CA PRO A 468 38.97 -39.35 2.39
C PRO A 468 38.25 -40.22 1.34
N VAL A 469 37.01 -39.86 1.00
CA VAL A 469 36.23 -40.44 -0.11
C VAL A 469 36.05 -39.38 -1.20
N ALA A 470 36.39 -39.72 -2.44
CA ALA A 470 36.27 -38.83 -3.59
C ALA A 470 34.89 -38.96 -4.28
N PRO A 471 34.31 -37.87 -4.81
CA PRO A 471 33.20 -37.92 -5.75
C PRO A 471 33.70 -38.01 -7.20
N THR A 472 33.08 -38.88 -8.00
CA THR A 472 33.47 -39.16 -9.39
C THR A 472 32.91 -38.14 -10.38
N LEU A 473 33.70 -37.77 -11.40
CA LEU A 473 33.25 -37.02 -12.59
C LEU A 473 32.51 -37.92 -13.57
N VAL A 474 31.33 -37.51 -14.05
CA VAL A 474 30.76 -37.97 -15.32
C VAL A 474 30.12 -36.80 -16.08
N ASP A 475 30.57 -36.68 -17.31
CA ASP A 475 30.24 -35.80 -18.44
C ASP A 475 28.82 -36.09 -19.03
N GLN A 476 28.20 -35.37 -19.98
CA GLN A 476 28.53 -34.17 -20.78
C GLN A 476 27.25 -33.60 -21.45
N SER A 477 27.20 -32.28 -21.71
CA SER A 477 26.50 -31.61 -22.84
C SER A 477 24.97 -31.70 -23.06
N PRO A 478 24.38 -30.86 -23.94
CA PRO A 478 24.87 -29.57 -24.46
C PRO A 478 23.92 -28.39 -24.17
N ALA A 479 24.47 -27.18 -24.03
CA ALA A 479 23.68 -25.95 -24.01
C ALA A 479 23.44 -25.45 -25.45
N ALA A 480 22.19 -25.11 -25.80
CA ALA A 480 21.87 -24.43 -27.04
C ALA A 480 22.10 -22.92 -26.89
N VAL A 481 23.12 -22.39 -27.56
CA VAL A 481 23.35 -20.94 -27.65
C VAL A 481 22.40 -20.37 -28.70
N LEU A 482 21.51 -19.47 -28.30
CA LEU A 482 20.77 -18.60 -29.21
C LEU A 482 21.15 -17.15 -28.92
N ASN A 483 22.13 -16.62 -29.65
CA ASN A 483 22.34 -15.18 -29.71
C ASN A 483 21.16 -14.55 -30.44
N GLN A 484 20.46 -13.64 -29.78
CA GLN A 484 19.72 -12.58 -30.44
C GLN A 484 20.19 -11.27 -29.85
N ASP A 485 20.92 -10.51 -30.67
CA ASP A 485 21.17 -9.10 -30.40
C ASP A 485 19.82 -8.37 -30.34
N VAL A 486 19.60 -7.59 -29.30
CA VAL A 486 18.43 -6.73 -29.15
C VAL A 486 18.94 -5.30 -28.99
N ASP A 487 18.88 -4.54 -30.08
CA ASP A 487 19.31 -3.14 -30.12
C ASP A 487 18.61 -2.30 -29.05
N ALA A 488 19.40 -1.54 -28.30
CA ALA A 488 18.88 -0.67 -27.25
C ALA A 488 18.50 0.71 -27.79
N PRO A 489 17.20 1.05 -27.85
CA PRO A 489 16.83 2.42 -27.50
C PRO A 489 15.45 2.56 -26.80
N THR A 490 15.19 1.91 -25.65
CA THR A 490 13.94 2.21 -24.89
C THR A 490 14.04 2.16 -23.36
N LEU A 491 14.58 3.20 -22.72
CA LEU A 491 14.37 3.41 -21.27
C LEU A 491 14.24 4.88 -20.80
N VAL A 492 14.53 5.85 -21.66
CA VAL A 492 14.35 7.30 -21.36
C VAL A 492 12.87 7.66 -21.11
N GLY A 493 11.93 6.88 -21.66
CA GLY A 493 10.49 7.14 -21.55
C GLY A 493 9.91 7.11 -20.12
N ILE A 494 10.46 6.28 -19.21
CA ILE A 494 9.86 6.06 -17.88
C ILE A 494 9.88 7.34 -17.02
N VAL A 495 10.85 8.23 -17.24
CA VAL A 495 10.99 9.50 -16.48
C VAL A 495 10.23 10.67 -17.13
N LEU A 496 9.80 10.53 -18.40
CA LEU A 496 9.19 11.62 -19.19
C LEU A 496 7.70 11.41 -19.51
N TYR A 497 7.17 10.19 -19.41
CA TYR A 497 5.75 9.92 -19.70
C TYR A 497 4.76 10.44 -18.64
N GLY A 498 5.24 10.87 -17.47
CA GLY A 498 4.41 11.51 -16.43
C GLY A 498 3.90 12.92 -16.77
N LEU A 499 3.96 13.34 -18.04
CA LEU A 499 3.58 14.69 -18.51
C LEU A 499 2.74 14.73 -19.80
N PHE A 500 2.50 13.59 -20.49
CA PHE A 500 1.69 13.55 -21.71
C PHE A 500 0.92 12.23 -21.87
N SER A 501 -0.39 12.24 -21.62
CA SER A 501 -1.31 11.09 -21.74
C SER A 501 -2.44 11.29 -22.77
N GLY A 502 -2.29 12.23 -23.71
CA GLY A 502 -3.41 12.73 -24.54
C GLY A 502 -3.64 12.11 -25.92
N LEU A 503 -2.87 11.12 -26.38
CA LEU A 503 -2.91 10.67 -27.80
C LEU A 503 -2.96 9.14 -28.06
N ALA A 504 -3.00 8.29 -27.02
CA ALA A 504 -2.93 6.82 -27.21
C ALA A 504 -4.26 6.15 -27.59
N SER A 505 -5.41 6.81 -27.34
CA SER A 505 -6.76 6.23 -27.50
C SER A 505 -7.10 5.64 -28.87
N LEU A 506 -6.47 6.12 -29.95
CA LEU A 506 -6.79 5.71 -31.33
C LEU A 506 -6.56 4.22 -31.63
N VAL A 507 -5.79 3.49 -30.81
CA VAL A 507 -5.53 2.06 -31.00
C VAL A 507 -6.46 1.18 -30.14
N TYR A 508 -6.88 1.64 -28.96
CA TYR A 508 -7.67 0.84 -28.02
C TYR A 508 -9.06 0.45 -28.58
N PHE A 509 -9.67 1.33 -29.37
CA PHE A 509 -10.91 1.05 -30.10
C PHE A 509 -10.82 -0.15 -31.05
N ALA A 510 -9.65 -0.43 -31.63
CA ALA A 510 -9.47 -1.62 -32.48
C ALA A 510 -9.62 -2.92 -31.67
N ILE A 511 -9.08 -2.95 -30.46
CA ILE A 511 -9.04 -4.15 -29.60
C ILE A 511 -10.45 -4.46 -29.04
N HIS A 512 -11.18 -3.44 -28.57
CA HIS A 512 -12.57 -3.63 -28.10
C HIS A 512 -13.58 -3.89 -29.24
N GLY A 513 -13.38 -3.30 -30.43
CA GLY A 513 -14.18 -3.64 -31.62
C GLY A 513 -14.02 -5.11 -32.04
N ILE A 514 -12.78 -5.62 -32.03
CA ILE A 514 -12.48 -7.03 -32.31
C ILE A 514 -13.11 -7.95 -31.25
N PHE A 515 -13.08 -7.59 -29.96
CA PHE A 515 -13.68 -8.38 -28.87
C PHE A 515 -15.18 -8.68 -29.12
N ILE A 516 -15.98 -7.68 -29.50
CA ILE A 516 -17.42 -7.86 -29.77
C ILE A 516 -17.64 -8.74 -31.02
N ALA A 517 -16.88 -8.50 -32.09
CA ALA A 517 -16.97 -9.28 -33.33
C ALA A 517 -16.60 -10.76 -33.12
N LEU A 518 -15.56 -11.05 -32.33
CA LEU A 518 -15.09 -12.41 -32.09
C LEU A 518 -16.06 -13.22 -31.22
N VAL A 519 -16.69 -12.58 -30.21
CA VAL A 519 -17.73 -13.21 -29.38
C VAL A 519 -18.95 -13.60 -30.21
N LEU A 520 -19.36 -12.76 -31.17
CA LEU A 520 -20.43 -13.08 -32.13
C LEU A 520 -20.04 -14.23 -33.06
N TYR A 521 -18.83 -14.20 -33.64
CA TYR A 521 -18.34 -15.23 -34.56
C TYR A 521 -18.24 -16.61 -33.89
N LEU A 522 -17.67 -16.68 -32.68
CA LEU A 522 -17.56 -17.92 -31.90
C LEU A 522 -18.93 -18.42 -31.41
N GLY A 523 -19.89 -17.52 -31.17
CA GLY A 523 -21.28 -17.88 -30.89
C GLY A 523 -21.96 -18.55 -32.09
N ILE A 524 -21.82 -17.97 -33.30
CA ILE A 524 -22.45 -18.46 -34.53
C ILE A 524 -21.85 -19.80 -34.97
N ALA A 525 -20.51 -19.93 -35.01
CA ALA A 525 -19.85 -21.17 -35.41
C ALA A 525 -20.25 -22.36 -34.52
N LYS A 526 -20.42 -22.12 -33.21
CA LYS A 526 -20.85 -23.13 -32.23
C LYS A 526 -22.34 -23.45 -32.32
N LEU A 527 -23.15 -22.59 -32.93
CA LEU A 527 -24.57 -22.84 -33.21
C LEU A 527 -24.74 -23.70 -34.47
N VAL A 528 -23.98 -23.41 -35.54
CA VAL A 528 -23.99 -24.22 -36.78
C VAL A 528 -23.57 -25.66 -36.48
N SER A 529 -22.49 -25.85 -35.72
CA SER A 529 -22.00 -27.16 -35.25
C SER A 529 -22.93 -27.90 -34.27
N LEU A 530 -24.11 -27.36 -33.96
CA LEU A 530 -25.17 -28.02 -33.18
C LEU A 530 -26.43 -28.32 -34.02
N VAL A 531 -26.43 -27.96 -35.30
CA VAL A 531 -27.58 -28.08 -36.22
C VAL A 531 -27.24 -28.95 -37.44
N THR A 532 -25.95 -29.17 -37.72
CA THR A 532 -25.41 -30.17 -38.67
C THR A 532 -24.90 -31.41 -37.94
#